data_AF-A0A351H661-F1
#
_entry.id   AF-A0A351H661-F1
#
_cell.length_a   1.000
_cell.length_b   1.000
_cell.length_c   1.000
_cell.angle_alpha   90.00
_cell.angle_beta   90.00
_cell.angle_gamma   90.00
#
_symmetry.space_group_name_H-M   'P 1'
#
loop_
_entity.id
_entity.type
_entity.pdbx_description
1 polymer ?
#
loop_
_entity_poly.entity_id
_entity_poly.type
_entity_poly.pdbx_seq_one_letter_code
_entity_poly.pdbx_strand_id
1 'polypeptide(L)'
;MVTTMHRLTAKEKTQIGTLKALGFKNRRILRHYTSYAFMIGILGTAIGIGLGYSVAYFIMNPNGTMGTYFDMPYWHLKMPGFCIIVMAAIIVLLTFIGFLSVKQMLKGTAADALRPYTPKKMKPLAIEKTKAFHKLSFGTRWNMRDIMRHKSRTAMSLVGIIGCTILVVGSLGMRDTMAEFLSMYYDGALRYSSRIYFSEDATAEQRDKISEEYGGDRSATVGVQIED
;
A
#
# COMPACT_ATOMS: atom_id res chain seq x y z
N MET A 1 1.12 4.52 -13.95
CA MET A 1 1.21 4.29 -15.41
C MET A 1 0.74 5.46 -16.26
N VAL A 2 -0.47 6.01 -16.04
CA VAL A 2 -1.06 7.07 -16.91
C VAL A 2 -0.12 8.25 -17.12
N THR A 3 0.41 8.83 -16.05
CA THR A 3 1.30 10.00 -16.11
C THR A 3 2.62 9.70 -16.82
N THR A 4 3.23 8.56 -16.53
CA THR A 4 4.49 8.12 -17.16
C THR A 4 4.32 7.85 -18.64
N MET A 5 3.29 7.09 -19.03
CA MET A 5 3.00 6.77 -20.43
C MET A 5 2.64 8.03 -21.21
N HIS A 6 1.81 8.91 -20.65
CA HIS A 6 1.51 10.22 -21.24
C HIS A 6 2.78 11.07 -21.42
N ARG A 7 3.72 11.05 -20.48
CA ARG A 7 4.99 11.79 -20.61
C ARG A 7 5.88 11.19 -21.69
N LEU A 8 5.96 9.87 -21.78
CA LEU A 8 6.74 9.16 -22.80
C LEU A 8 6.21 9.48 -24.20
N THR A 9 4.91 9.31 -24.42
CA THR A 9 4.27 9.60 -25.72
C THR A 9 4.29 11.09 -26.06
N ALA A 10 4.26 11.99 -25.07
CA ALA A 10 4.43 13.42 -25.30
C ALA A 10 5.86 13.78 -25.77
N LYS A 11 6.89 13.10 -25.22
CA LYS A 11 8.28 13.28 -25.63
C LYS A 11 8.52 12.75 -27.05
N GLU A 12 7.93 11.61 -27.38
CA GLU A 12 8.08 10.95 -28.68
C GLU A 12 6.98 11.35 -29.69
N LYS A 13 6.25 12.44 -29.40
CA LYS A 13 5.13 12.91 -30.23
C LYS A 13 5.54 13.14 -31.69
N THR A 14 6.75 13.68 -31.91
CA THR A 14 7.33 13.91 -33.24
C THR A 14 7.58 12.60 -33.99
N GLN A 15 8.17 11.60 -33.32
CA GLN A 15 8.41 10.27 -33.89
C GLN A 15 7.09 9.55 -34.22
N ILE A 16 6.07 9.68 -33.38
CA ILE A 16 4.74 9.15 -33.67
C ILE A 16 4.14 9.84 -34.90
N GLY A 17 4.36 11.15 -35.04
CA GLY A 17 3.94 11.95 -36.20
C GLY A 17 4.60 11.52 -37.51
N THR A 18 5.92 11.28 -37.49
CA THR A 18 6.65 10.80 -38.67
C THR A 18 6.22 9.39 -39.08
N LEU A 19 6.01 8.48 -38.13
CA LEU A 19 5.49 7.13 -38.40
C LEU A 19 4.08 7.20 -39.02
N LYS A 20 3.20 8.08 -38.53
CA LYS A 20 1.89 8.30 -39.16
C LYS A 20 2.02 8.87 -40.59
N ALA A 21 2.95 9.79 -40.82
CA ALA A 21 3.20 10.37 -42.15
C ALA A 21 3.73 9.34 -43.15
N LEU A 22 4.52 8.36 -42.69
CA LEU A 22 4.99 7.22 -43.48
C LEU A 22 3.90 6.15 -43.76
N GLY A 23 2.66 6.37 -43.32
CA GLY A 23 1.53 5.47 -43.60
C GLY A 23 1.36 4.31 -42.62
N PHE A 24 2.03 4.31 -41.47
CA PHE A 24 1.84 3.27 -40.46
C PHE A 24 0.44 3.34 -39.82
N LYS A 25 -0.26 2.20 -39.77
CA LYS A 25 -1.56 2.09 -39.11
C LYS A 25 -1.46 2.41 -37.62
N ASN A 26 -2.39 3.20 -37.09
CA ASN A 26 -2.49 3.54 -35.66
C ASN A 26 -2.45 2.32 -34.73
N ARG A 27 -2.99 1.16 -35.15
CA ARG A 27 -2.97 -0.09 -34.37
C ARG A 27 -1.55 -0.64 -34.15
N ARG A 28 -0.65 -0.48 -35.12
CA ARG A 28 0.75 -0.95 -34.99
C ARG A 28 1.52 -0.09 -33.99
N ILE A 29 1.36 1.22 -34.08
CA ILE A 29 1.94 2.19 -33.14
C ILE A 29 1.41 1.92 -31.72
N LEU A 30 0.09 1.77 -31.58
CA LEU A 30 -0.55 1.48 -30.30
C LEU A 30 -0.03 0.18 -29.66
N ARG A 31 0.15 -0.89 -30.45
CA ARG A 31 0.70 -2.17 -29.96
C ARG A 31 2.13 -2.02 -29.44
N HIS A 32 2.98 -1.28 -30.16
CA HIS A 32 4.37 -1.03 -29.76
C HIS A 32 4.47 -0.25 -28.44
N TYR A 33 3.69 0.82 -28.28
CA TYR A 33 3.67 1.58 -27.04
C TYR A 33 3.01 0.83 -25.88
N THR A 34 1.99 0.01 -26.16
CA THR A 34 1.36 -0.84 -25.12
C THR A 34 2.28 -1.96 -24.66
N SER A 35 3.15 -2.51 -25.52
CA SER A 35 4.13 -3.53 -25.10
C SER A 35 5.14 -3.01 -24.08
N TYR A 36 5.49 -1.72 -24.09
CA TYR A 36 6.31 -1.13 -23.03
C TYR A 36 5.61 -1.21 -21.67
N ALA A 37 4.32 -0.86 -21.62
CA ALA A 37 3.53 -0.96 -20.39
C ALA A 37 3.46 -2.42 -19.90
N PHE A 38 3.29 -3.38 -20.81
CA PHE A 38 3.25 -4.80 -20.48
C PHE A 38 4.57 -5.32 -19.91
N MET A 39 5.72 -5.01 -20.54
CA MET A 39 7.02 -5.44 -20.03
C MET A 39 7.30 -4.88 -18.63
N ILE A 40 7.01 -3.60 -18.40
CA ILE A 40 7.17 -2.97 -17.08
C ILE A 40 6.26 -3.66 -16.05
N GLY A 41 5.04 -4.02 -16.44
CA GLY A 41 4.11 -4.78 -15.60
C GLY A 41 4.70 -6.14 -15.19
N ILE A 42 5.20 -6.92 -16.14
CA ILE A 42 5.80 -8.25 -15.86
C ILE A 42 7.01 -8.13 -14.93
N LEU A 43 7.94 -7.23 -15.24
CA LEU A 43 9.15 -7.01 -14.42
C LEU A 43 8.78 -6.58 -13.00
N GLY A 44 7.83 -5.65 -12.86
CA GLY A 44 7.34 -5.20 -11.56
C GLY A 44 6.70 -6.34 -10.75
N THR A 45 5.89 -7.17 -11.40
CA THR A 45 5.28 -8.33 -10.75
C THR A 45 6.33 -9.36 -10.33
N ALA A 46 7.30 -9.68 -11.18
CA ALA A 46 8.36 -10.63 -10.86
C ALA A 46 9.19 -10.19 -9.64
N ILE A 47 9.61 -8.91 -9.61
CA ILE A 47 10.36 -8.35 -8.47
C ILE A 47 9.48 -8.32 -7.21
N GLY A 48 8.20 -7.95 -7.36
CA GLY A 48 7.25 -7.90 -6.25
C GLY A 48 7.01 -9.27 -5.61
N ILE A 49 6.88 -10.34 -6.41
CA ILE A 49 6.77 -11.72 -5.93
C ILE A 49 8.05 -12.12 -5.19
N GLY A 50 9.21 -11.85 -5.78
CA GLY A 50 10.49 -12.20 -5.16
C GLY A 50 10.66 -11.56 -3.79
N LEU A 51 10.41 -10.25 -3.68
CA LEU A 51 10.49 -9.53 -2.41
C LEU A 51 9.41 -9.96 -1.43
N GLY A 52 8.16 -10.09 -1.88
CA GLY A 52 7.03 -10.47 -1.03
C GLY A 52 7.18 -11.87 -0.43
N TYR A 53 7.60 -12.84 -1.24
CA TYR A 53 7.86 -14.20 -0.77
C TYR A 53 9.07 -14.26 0.17
N SER A 54 10.13 -13.50 -0.12
CA SER A 54 11.31 -13.43 0.76
C SER A 54 10.96 -12.88 2.14
N VAL A 55 10.16 -11.81 2.21
CA VAL A 55 9.70 -11.23 3.47
C VAL A 55 8.76 -12.18 4.21
N ALA A 56 7.82 -12.80 3.51
CA ALA A 56 6.89 -13.77 4.10
C ALA A 56 7.63 -14.98 4.68
N TYR A 57 8.62 -15.50 3.95
CA TYR A 57 9.48 -16.58 4.42
C TYR A 57 10.27 -16.17 5.67
N PHE A 58 10.79 -14.95 5.72
CA PHE A 58 11.53 -14.46 6.89
C PHE A 58 10.65 -14.39 8.17
N ILE A 59 9.39 -13.98 8.02
CA ILE A 59 8.45 -13.84 9.15
C ILE A 59 7.89 -15.21 9.60
N MET A 60 7.51 -16.08 8.66
CA MET A 60 6.84 -17.36 8.93
C MET A 60 7.80 -18.56 9.06
N ASN A 61 9.11 -18.35 9.03
CA ASN A 61 10.07 -19.44 9.28
C ASN A 61 9.84 -20.03 10.69
N PRO A 62 9.88 -21.37 10.88
CA PRO A 62 9.87 -22.00 12.21
C PRO A 62 10.89 -21.42 13.20
N ASN A 63 12.02 -20.88 12.70
CA ASN A 63 13.03 -20.18 13.52
C ASN A 63 12.86 -18.64 13.52
N GLY A 64 11.76 -18.13 12.98
CA GLY A 64 11.44 -16.71 12.86
C GLY A 64 10.73 -16.14 14.09
N THR A 65 10.48 -14.84 14.07
CA THR A 65 9.89 -14.07 15.19
C THR A 65 8.50 -14.51 15.63
N MET A 66 7.75 -15.22 14.78
CA MET A 66 6.42 -15.73 15.11
C MET A 66 6.42 -17.17 15.66
N GLY A 67 7.50 -17.94 15.44
CA GLY A 67 7.63 -19.31 15.97
C GLY A 67 7.70 -19.37 17.49
N THR A 68 8.07 -18.26 18.15
CA THR A 68 8.04 -18.09 19.61
C THR A 68 6.66 -17.78 20.18
N TYR A 69 5.69 -17.34 19.36
CA TYR A 69 4.36 -16.93 19.83
C TYR A 69 3.25 -17.91 19.45
N PHE A 70 3.40 -18.64 18.34
CA PHE A 70 2.42 -19.62 17.87
C PHE A 70 3.03 -21.02 17.84
N ASP A 71 2.56 -21.88 18.74
CA ASP A 71 2.94 -23.30 18.76
C ASP A 71 2.04 -24.08 17.79
N MET A 72 2.38 -24.01 16.49
CA MET A 72 1.74 -24.81 15.45
C MET A 72 2.73 -25.85 14.91
N PRO A 73 2.39 -27.15 14.93
CA PRO A 73 3.34 -28.23 14.65
C PRO A 73 3.84 -28.27 13.19
N TYR A 74 3.12 -27.64 12.25
CA TYR A 74 3.53 -27.52 10.84
C TYR A 74 2.84 -26.32 10.18
N TRP A 75 3.63 -25.34 9.74
CA TRP A 75 3.14 -24.22 8.92
C TRP A 75 3.98 -24.07 7.67
N HIS A 76 3.32 -24.18 6.51
CA HIS A 76 3.94 -24.01 5.20
C HIS A 76 3.36 -22.78 4.52
N LEU A 77 4.23 -21.97 3.94
CA LEU A 77 3.83 -20.81 3.16
C LEU A 77 3.15 -21.29 1.86
N LYS A 78 1.82 -21.38 1.88
CA LYS A 78 1.02 -21.78 0.72
C LYS A 78 0.59 -20.54 -0.04
N MET A 79 0.92 -20.49 -1.33
CA MET A 79 0.37 -19.48 -2.24
C MET A 79 -0.98 -19.96 -2.77
N PRO A 80 -2.12 -19.41 -2.33
CA PRO A 80 -3.42 -19.83 -2.84
C PRO A 80 -3.55 -19.45 -4.32
N GLY A 81 -4.24 -20.29 -5.11
CA GLY A 81 -4.40 -20.07 -6.56
C GLY A 81 -5.08 -18.73 -6.93
N PHE A 82 -5.88 -18.17 -6.01
CA PHE A 82 -6.46 -16.82 -6.16
C PHE A 82 -5.40 -15.73 -6.33
N CYS A 83 -4.21 -15.85 -5.71
CA CYS A 83 -3.13 -14.87 -5.88
C CYS A 83 -2.66 -14.79 -7.33
N ILE A 84 -2.64 -15.90 -8.06
CA ILE A 84 -2.26 -15.92 -9.49
C ILE A 84 -3.30 -15.15 -10.32
N ILE A 85 -4.59 -15.33 -10.01
CA ILE A 85 -5.68 -14.62 -10.67
C ILE A 85 -5.58 -13.11 -10.41
N VAL A 86 -5.31 -12.71 -9.17
CA VAL A 86 -5.14 -11.29 -8.81
C VAL A 86 -3.93 -10.67 -9.52
N MET A 87 -2.80 -11.39 -9.59
CA MET A 87 -1.61 -10.90 -10.32
C MET A 87 -1.89 -10.72 -11.81
N ALA A 88 -2.54 -11.70 -12.44
CA ALA A 88 -2.95 -11.60 -13.84
C ALA A 88 -3.90 -10.41 -14.05
N ALA A 89 -4.88 -10.23 -13.16
CA ALA A 89 -5.80 -9.10 -13.20
C ALA A 89 -5.08 -7.75 -13.08
N ILE A 90 -4.08 -7.63 -12.20
CA ILE A 90 -3.27 -6.42 -12.05
C ILE A 90 -2.50 -6.11 -13.34
N ILE A 91 -1.85 -7.11 -13.95
CA ILE A 91 -1.11 -6.92 -15.22
C ILE A 91 -2.06 -6.49 -16.34
N VAL A 92 -3.22 -7.12 -16.45
CA VAL A 92 -4.26 -6.76 -17.43
C VAL A 92 -4.77 -5.34 -17.20
N LEU A 93 -5.02 -4.96 -15.95
CA LEU A 93 -5.50 -3.62 -15.61
C LEU A 93 -4.45 -2.55 -15.90
N LEU A 94 -3.18 -2.79 -15.55
CA LEU A 94 -2.07 -1.88 -15.85
C LEU A 94 -1.89 -1.71 -17.36
N THR A 95 -1.86 -2.81 -18.11
CA THR A 95 -1.77 -2.73 -19.58
C THR A 95 -2.97 -2.04 -20.21
N PHE A 96 -4.18 -2.28 -19.71
CA PHE A 96 -5.40 -1.63 -20.18
C PHE A 96 -5.35 -0.11 -19.95
N ILE A 97 -4.89 0.34 -18.79
CA ILE A 97 -4.70 1.76 -18.47
C ILE A 97 -3.64 2.38 -19.39
N GLY A 98 -2.52 1.68 -19.63
CA GLY A 98 -1.48 2.10 -20.57
C GLY A 98 -2.03 2.23 -22.00
N PHE A 99 -2.77 1.23 -22.46
CA PHE A 99 -3.46 1.22 -23.74
C PHE A 99 -4.43 2.40 -23.90
N LEU A 100 -5.27 2.66 -22.90
CA LEU A 100 -6.22 3.77 -22.91
C LEU A 100 -5.49 5.12 -23.02
N SER A 101 -4.40 5.29 -22.27
CA SER A 101 -3.58 6.51 -22.27
C SER A 101 -2.96 6.77 -23.65
N VAL A 102 -2.39 5.74 -24.29
CA VAL A 102 -1.78 5.86 -25.62
C VAL A 102 -2.85 6.06 -26.70
N LYS A 103 -3.98 5.34 -26.61
CA LYS A 103 -5.12 5.48 -27.54
C LYS A 103 -5.67 6.90 -27.52
N GLN A 104 -5.76 7.52 -26.35
CA GLN A 104 -6.23 8.90 -26.21
C GLN A 104 -5.25 9.91 -26.84
N MET A 105 -3.94 9.65 -26.78
CA MET A 105 -2.92 10.49 -27.43
C MET A 105 -2.82 10.30 -28.96
N LEU A 106 -3.12 9.09 -29.46
CA LEU A 106 -3.12 8.83 -30.89
C LEU A 106 -4.34 9.43 -31.62
N LYS A 107 -5.35 9.93 -30.89
CA LYS A 107 -6.46 10.70 -31.45
C LYS A 107 -5.94 12.05 -31.99
N GLY A 108 -5.94 12.20 -33.31
CA GLY A 108 -5.46 13.40 -34.01
C GLY A 108 -4.77 13.06 -35.32
N THR A 109 -4.63 14.04 -36.20
CA THR A 109 -3.98 13.89 -37.51
C THR A 109 -2.45 13.86 -37.37
N ALA A 110 -1.73 13.42 -38.41
CA ALA A 110 -0.26 13.48 -38.43
C ALA A 110 0.25 14.93 -38.33
N ALA A 111 -0.47 15.87 -38.93
CA ALA A 111 -0.16 17.30 -38.84
C ALA A 111 -0.27 17.83 -37.39
N ASP A 112 -1.25 17.38 -36.62
CA ASP A 112 -1.39 17.74 -35.19
C ASP A 112 -0.26 17.15 -34.33
N ALA A 113 0.26 15.98 -34.73
CA ALA A 113 1.38 15.33 -34.07
C ALA A 113 2.68 16.15 -34.27
N LEU A 114 2.90 16.66 -35.48
CA LEU A 114 4.08 17.44 -35.87
C LEU A 114 4.05 18.89 -35.38
N ARG A 115 2.88 19.45 -35.07
CA ARG A 115 2.79 20.79 -34.47
C ARG A 115 3.43 20.82 -33.08
N PRO A 116 4.20 21.88 -32.75
CA PRO A 116 4.77 22.07 -31.42
C PRO A 116 3.64 22.06 -30.38
N TYR A 117 3.92 21.45 -29.23
CA TYR A 117 2.93 21.24 -28.18
C TYR A 117 2.31 22.57 -27.75
N THR A 118 1.02 22.76 -28.05
CA THR A 118 0.27 23.92 -27.59
C THR A 118 -0.06 23.74 -26.11
N PRO A 119 0.36 24.66 -25.23
CA PRO A 119 0.06 24.56 -23.82
C PRO A 119 -1.45 24.59 -23.60
N LYS A 120 -1.94 23.69 -22.74
CA LYS A 120 -3.36 23.53 -22.42
C LYS A 120 -3.90 24.87 -21.86
N LYS A 121 -5.00 25.40 -22.42
CA LYS A 121 -5.64 26.65 -21.97
C LYS A 121 -5.99 26.54 -20.47
N MET A 122 -5.48 27.46 -19.66
CA MET A 122 -5.69 27.48 -18.21
C MET A 122 -7.02 28.14 -17.87
N LYS A 123 -7.75 27.56 -16.91
CA LYS A 123 -8.89 28.23 -16.27
C LYS A 123 -8.36 28.98 -15.04
N PRO A 124 -8.82 30.23 -14.79
CA PRO A 124 -8.44 30.97 -13.59
C PRO A 124 -8.89 30.24 -12.32
N LEU A 125 -8.13 30.42 -11.25
CA LEU A 125 -8.38 29.78 -9.96
C LEU A 125 -9.61 30.40 -9.27
N ALA A 126 -10.43 29.60 -8.60
CA ALA A 126 -11.46 30.16 -7.71
C ALA A 126 -10.84 30.94 -6.54
N ILE A 127 -9.65 30.51 -6.08
CA ILE A 127 -8.88 31.13 -4.99
C ILE A 127 -8.28 32.49 -5.41
N GLU A 128 -8.09 32.75 -6.71
CA GLU A 128 -7.65 34.07 -7.21
C GLU A 128 -8.68 35.17 -6.96
N LYS A 129 -9.95 34.83 -6.67
CA LYS A 129 -11.00 35.80 -6.36
C LYS A 129 -10.97 36.29 -4.91
N THR A 130 -10.19 35.67 -4.04
CA THR A 130 -10.16 36.00 -2.60
C THR A 130 -9.06 37.01 -2.30
N LYS A 131 -9.37 38.08 -1.56
CA LYS A 131 -8.41 39.15 -1.17
C LYS A 131 -7.16 38.62 -0.42
N ALA A 132 -7.27 37.49 0.27
CA ALA A 132 -6.16 36.84 0.96
C ALA A 132 -5.06 36.33 -0.01
N PHE A 133 -5.42 35.96 -1.24
CA PHE A 133 -4.46 35.46 -2.23
C PHE A 133 -3.52 36.56 -2.74
N HIS A 134 -3.98 37.82 -2.76
CA HIS A 134 -3.17 38.96 -3.15
C HIS A 134 -2.18 39.40 -2.06
N LYS A 135 -2.41 39.03 -0.78
CA LYS A 135 -1.48 39.29 0.33
C LYS A 135 -0.29 38.31 0.38
N LEU A 136 -0.37 37.19 -0.34
CA LEU A 136 0.71 36.19 -0.37
C LEU A 136 1.90 36.68 -1.21
N SER A 137 3.11 36.20 -0.88
CA SER A 137 4.33 36.49 -1.66
C SER A 137 4.17 36.04 -3.12
N PHE A 138 4.91 36.65 -4.04
CA PHE A 138 4.89 36.28 -5.47
C PHE A 138 5.22 34.80 -5.67
N GLY A 139 6.22 34.28 -4.93
CA GLY A 139 6.61 32.87 -4.98
C GLY A 139 5.49 31.93 -4.53
N THR A 140 4.80 32.24 -3.43
CA THR A 140 3.68 31.42 -2.93
C THR A 140 2.52 31.39 -3.90
N ARG A 141 2.18 32.54 -4.51
CA ARG A 141 1.14 32.63 -5.55
C ARG A 141 1.50 31.77 -6.76
N TRP A 142 2.75 31.81 -7.20
CA TRP A 142 3.21 31.02 -8.35
C TRP A 142 3.21 29.52 -8.05
N ASN A 143 3.66 29.11 -6.85
CA ASN A 143 3.62 27.72 -6.40
C ASN A 143 2.20 27.17 -6.31
N MET A 144 1.24 27.94 -5.78
CA MET A 144 -0.18 27.53 -5.74
C MET A 144 -0.76 27.35 -7.15
N ARG A 145 -0.40 28.23 -8.10
CA ARG A 145 -0.79 28.08 -9.51
C ARG A 145 -0.17 26.84 -10.15
N ASP A 146 1.08 26.52 -9.85
CA ASP A 146 1.77 25.34 -10.38
C ASP A 146 1.18 24.02 -9.84
N ILE A 147 0.88 23.98 -8.53
CA ILE A 147 0.17 22.83 -7.90
C ILE A 147 -1.18 22.59 -8.59
N MET A 148 -1.93 23.65 -8.87
CA MET A 148 -3.23 23.53 -9.54
C MET A 148 -3.13 23.28 -11.04
N ARG A 149 -2.02 23.63 -11.69
CA ARG A 149 -1.71 23.29 -13.08
C ARG A 149 -1.48 21.79 -13.24
N HIS A 150 -0.82 21.16 -12.26
CA HIS A 150 -0.41 19.76 -12.32
C HIS A 150 -1.11 18.89 -11.27
N LYS A 151 -2.44 19.00 -11.13
CA LYS A 151 -3.25 18.30 -10.10
C LYS A 151 -2.95 16.80 -9.98
N SER A 152 -2.83 16.09 -11.09
CA SER A 152 -2.53 14.64 -11.07
C SER A 152 -1.15 14.33 -10.50
N ARG A 153 -0.15 15.19 -10.74
CA ARG A 153 1.20 15.05 -10.18
C ARG A 153 1.19 15.33 -8.69
N THR A 154 0.58 16.44 -8.27
CA THR A 154 0.54 16.83 -6.86
C THR A 154 -0.27 15.83 -6.03
N ALA A 155 -1.40 15.34 -6.53
CA ALA A 155 -2.18 14.31 -5.85
C ALA A 155 -1.37 13.01 -5.68
N MET A 156 -0.65 12.58 -6.71
CA MET A 156 0.21 11.40 -6.64
C MET A 156 1.33 11.55 -5.59
N SER A 157 1.99 12.71 -5.53
CA SER A 157 3.01 12.96 -4.51
C SER A 157 2.42 13.05 -3.10
N LEU A 158 1.23 13.66 -2.95
CA LEU A 158 0.56 13.80 -1.66
C LEU A 158 0.19 12.43 -1.08
N VAL A 159 -0.43 11.56 -1.89
CA VAL A 159 -0.76 10.19 -1.49
C VAL A 159 0.50 9.41 -1.12
N GLY A 160 1.61 9.60 -1.86
CA GLY A 160 2.89 8.96 -1.55
C GLY A 160 3.47 9.41 -0.20
N ILE A 161 3.44 10.72 0.09
CA ILE A 161 3.93 11.26 1.37
C ILE A 161 3.06 10.74 2.53
N ILE A 162 1.74 10.84 2.41
CA ILE A 162 0.81 10.35 3.43
C ILE A 162 1.01 8.86 3.68
N GLY A 163 1.12 8.06 2.62
CA GLY A 163 1.37 6.62 2.74
C GLY A 163 2.68 6.31 3.45
N CYS A 164 3.75 7.01 3.11
CA CYS A 164 5.04 6.88 3.79
C CYS A 164 4.93 7.24 5.28
N THR A 165 4.27 8.36 5.61
CA THR A 165 4.06 8.79 6.99
C THR A 165 3.24 7.78 7.78
N ILE A 166 2.18 7.21 7.20
CA ILE A 166 1.36 6.18 7.85
C ILE A 166 2.19 4.93 8.16
N LEU A 167 3.03 4.47 7.23
CA LEU A 167 3.88 3.30 7.47
C LEU A 167 4.89 3.54 8.60
N VAL A 168 5.49 4.74 8.66
CA VAL A 168 6.44 5.10 9.72
C VAL A 168 5.73 5.17 11.08
N VAL A 169 4.60 5.88 11.15
CA VAL A 169 3.83 6.03 12.39
C VAL A 169 3.27 4.69 12.86
N GLY A 170 2.76 3.85 11.95
CA GLY A 170 2.27 2.52 12.29
C GLY A 170 3.36 1.59 12.81
N SER A 171 4.57 1.65 12.24
CA SER A 171 5.72 0.87 12.72
C SER A 171 6.16 1.28 14.12
N LEU A 172 6.30 2.59 14.38
CA LEU A 172 6.68 3.10 15.70
C LEU A 172 5.56 2.85 16.73
N GLY A 173 4.32 3.11 16.35
CA GLY A 173 3.16 2.88 17.22
C GLY A 173 2.98 1.42 17.61
N MET A 174 3.29 0.47 16.71
CA MET A 174 3.28 -0.97 17.04
C MET A 174 4.33 -1.32 18.10
N ARG A 175 5.52 -0.71 18.04
CA ARG A 175 6.57 -0.91 19.04
C ARG A 175 6.15 -0.35 20.40
N ASP A 176 5.60 0.85 20.43
CA ASP A 176 5.17 1.51 21.67
C ASP A 176 3.97 0.79 22.30
N THR A 177 3.01 0.35 21.48
CA THR A 177 1.85 -0.44 21.94
C THR A 177 2.30 -1.77 22.54
N MET A 178 3.30 -2.44 21.95
CA MET A 178 3.81 -3.70 22.50
C MET A 178 4.53 -3.48 23.84
N ALA A 179 5.29 -2.40 23.98
CA ALA A 179 5.93 -2.05 25.25
C ALA A 179 4.90 -1.78 26.36
N GLU A 180 3.84 -1.02 26.05
CA GLU A 180 2.77 -0.72 27.00
C GLU A 180 1.92 -1.96 27.32
N PHE A 181 1.71 -2.85 26.35
CA PHE A 181 1.05 -4.13 26.59
C PHE A 181 1.84 -4.98 27.60
N LEU A 182 3.16 -5.06 27.45
CA LEU A 182 4.03 -5.81 28.36
C LEU A 182 4.03 -5.21 29.78
N SER A 183 4.11 -3.88 29.92
CA SER A 183 4.05 -3.24 31.24
C SER A 183 2.70 -3.44 31.91
N MET A 184 1.59 -3.26 31.18
CA MET A 184 0.24 -3.51 31.69
C MET A 184 0.05 -4.98 32.09
N TYR A 185 0.59 -5.92 31.31
CA TYR A 185 0.47 -7.35 31.57
C TYR A 185 1.31 -7.78 32.78
N TYR A 186 2.60 -7.42 32.83
CA TYR A 186 3.51 -7.88 33.89
C TYR A 186 3.43 -7.05 35.18
N ASP A 187 3.39 -5.72 35.08
CA ASP A 187 3.41 -4.84 36.26
C ASP A 187 1.99 -4.53 36.79
N GLY A 188 0.99 -4.61 35.92
CA GLY A 188 -0.41 -4.38 36.26
C GLY A 188 -1.14 -5.68 36.63
N ALA A 189 -1.41 -6.52 35.62
CA ALA A 189 -2.30 -7.68 35.74
C ALA A 189 -1.65 -8.87 36.48
N LEU A 190 -0.37 -9.15 36.23
CA LEU A 190 0.39 -10.22 36.89
C LEU A 190 1.11 -9.75 38.16
N ARG A 191 0.58 -8.74 38.85
CA ARG A 191 1.15 -8.21 40.09
C ARG A 191 0.87 -9.14 41.28
N TYR A 192 1.40 -10.36 41.23
CA TYR A 192 1.36 -11.31 42.34
C TYR A 192 2.77 -11.79 42.68
N SER A 193 3.04 -12.00 43.98
CA SER A 193 4.33 -12.53 44.44
C SER A 193 4.43 -14.05 44.29
N SER A 194 3.29 -14.76 44.27
CA SER A 194 3.23 -16.22 44.17
C SER A 194 1.87 -16.63 43.59
N ARG A 195 1.85 -17.68 42.77
CA ARG A 195 0.62 -18.23 42.16
C ARG A 195 0.49 -19.69 42.58
N ILE A 196 -0.63 -20.02 43.22
CA ILE A 196 -0.95 -21.39 43.64
C ILE A 196 -1.94 -21.97 42.63
N TYR A 197 -1.60 -23.12 42.05
CA TYR A 197 -2.49 -23.86 41.17
C TYR A 197 -3.29 -24.87 41.99
N PHE A 198 -4.62 -24.84 41.85
CA PHE A 198 -5.50 -25.83 42.45
C PHE A 198 -5.73 -26.97 41.45
N SER A 199 -5.77 -28.22 41.93
CA SER A 199 -6.25 -29.36 41.14
C SER A 199 -7.75 -29.26 40.89
N GLU A 200 -8.24 -29.87 39.80
CA GLU A 200 -9.68 -29.85 39.43
C GLU A 200 -10.56 -30.47 40.52
N ASP A 201 -10.02 -31.41 41.30
CA ASP A 201 -10.73 -32.10 42.39
C ASP A 201 -10.89 -31.27 43.68
N ALA A 202 -10.35 -30.04 43.73
CA ALA A 202 -10.40 -29.21 44.93
C ALA A 202 -11.80 -28.65 45.19
N THR A 203 -12.39 -29.02 46.33
CA THR A 203 -13.71 -28.52 46.78
C THR A 203 -13.70 -27.00 46.94
N ALA A 204 -14.84 -26.34 46.69
CA ALA A 204 -14.97 -24.89 46.83
C ALA A 204 -14.48 -24.37 48.21
N GLU A 205 -14.83 -25.07 49.29
CA GLU A 205 -14.43 -24.73 50.66
C GLU A 205 -12.90 -24.78 50.90
N GLN A 206 -12.18 -25.68 50.22
CA GLN A 206 -10.72 -25.78 50.34
C GLN A 206 -10.02 -24.63 49.59
N ARG A 207 -10.59 -24.23 48.45
CA ARG A 207 -10.16 -23.02 47.71
C ARG A 207 -10.45 -21.76 48.50
N ASP A 208 -11.57 -21.74 49.24
CA ASP A 208 -11.94 -20.64 50.11
C ASP A 208 -10.95 -20.39 51.24
N LYS A 209 -10.63 -21.44 51.99
CA LYS A 209 -9.66 -21.37 53.10
C LYS A 209 -8.30 -20.84 52.68
N ILE A 210 -7.74 -21.36 51.59
CA ILE A 210 -6.39 -20.98 51.13
C ILE A 210 -6.36 -19.52 50.65
N SER A 211 -7.45 -19.03 50.04
CA SER A 211 -7.54 -17.63 49.62
C SER A 211 -7.68 -16.66 50.78
N GLU A 212 -8.42 -17.02 51.84
CA GLU A 212 -8.49 -16.23 53.07
C GLU A 212 -7.17 -16.25 53.86
N GLU A 213 -6.49 -17.41 53.96
CA GLU A 213 -5.22 -17.56 54.68
C GLU A 213 -4.12 -16.65 54.11
N TYR A 214 -4.05 -16.52 52.79
CA TYR A 214 -3.02 -15.72 52.10
C TYR A 214 -3.52 -14.35 51.62
N GLY A 215 -4.78 -13.99 51.87
CA GLY A 215 -5.39 -12.73 51.43
C GLY A 215 -5.30 -12.52 49.91
N GLY A 216 -5.48 -13.59 49.13
CA GLY A 216 -5.25 -13.61 47.69
C GLY A 216 -6.52 -13.56 46.84
N ASP A 217 -6.45 -12.85 45.72
CA ASP A 217 -7.50 -12.83 44.69
C ASP A 217 -7.57 -14.14 43.91
N ARG A 218 -8.79 -14.52 43.50
CA ARG A 218 -9.02 -15.75 42.73
C ARG A 218 -9.31 -15.44 41.28
N SER A 219 -8.68 -16.23 40.41
CA SER A 219 -9.00 -16.28 39.00
C SER A 219 -9.23 -17.73 38.59
N ALA A 220 -10.35 -17.98 37.91
CA ALA A 220 -10.69 -19.29 37.37
C ALA A 220 -10.68 -19.21 35.84
N THR A 221 -9.85 -20.04 35.21
CA THR A 221 -9.86 -20.22 33.76
C THR A 221 -10.62 -21.49 33.45
N VAL A 222 -11.84 -21.37 32.92
CA VAL A 222 -12.62 -22.53 32.46
C VAL A 222 -12.26 -22.77 30.99
N GLY A 223 -11.68 -23.94 30.71
CA GLY A 223 -11.47 -24.38 29.33
C GLY A 223 -12.81 -24.75 28.72
N VAL A 224 -13.32 -23.91 27.80
CA VAL A 224 -14.47 -24.30 26.97
C VAL A 224 -13.91 -25.06 25.78
N GLN A 225 -13.94 -26.38 25.84
CA GLN A 225 -13.72 -27.20 24.66
C GLN A 225 -14.99 -27.08 23.80
N ILE A 226 -14.87 -26.36 22.68
CA ILE A 226 -15.89 -26.40 21.64
C ILE A 226 -15.69 -27.76 20.96
N GLU A 227 -16.64 -28.69 21.16
CA GLU A 227 -16.68 -29.97 20.41
C GLU A 227 -16.68 -29.68 18.91
N ASP A 228 -15.97 -30.52 18.15
CA ASP A 228 -15.76 -30.44 16.70
C ASP A 228 -17.06 -30.29 15.88
#